data_AF-A0A7W1IPJ8-F1
#
_entry.id   AF-A0A7W1IPJ8-F1
#
_cell.length_a   1.000
_cell.length_b   1.000
_cell.length_c   1.000
_cell.angle_alpha   90.00
_cell.angle_beta   90.00
_cell.angle_gamma   90.00
#
_symmetry.space_group_name_H-M   'P 1'
#
loop_
_entity.id
_entity.type
_entity.pdbx_description
1 polymer ?
#
loop_
_entity_poly.entity_id
_entity_poly.type
_entity_poly.pdbx_seq_one_letter_code
_entity_poly.pdbx_strand_id
1 'polypeptide(L)'
;MQSQTNKKLSKPEQCFEKFWTTFKDNYAFFKLKGVNWDSTYIKFRPAITKKTSEKELILVFEQMVEPLKDDHIMILKGEEILYTVKKPSYFKQEFKGIRKEFWQTVNKTLQDNYFTEVKGVGAVFNGENLYYTSQNSEVGYIRITRCFSGFESIFDEKKEDDDTKLMLKQLDSLLVLLSTKKALIIDIRANGGGHGGIELASRFAREKVLTHYKAIKLKGNYETFTPLEPNYIEPNNGVRYLKTVTILTNDKTASSAEDFAISLY
;
A
#
# COMPACT_ATOMS: atom_id res chain seq x y z
N MET A 1 -45.16 9.52 31.03
CA MET A 1 -45.14 8.45 30.00
C MET A 1 -44.79 9.07 28.65
N GLN A 2 -43.55 8.98 28.22
CA GLN A 2 -43.18 9.22 26.81
C GLN A 2 -42.76 7.88 26.23
N SER A 3 -43.71 7.28 25.52
CA SER A 3 -43.48 6.15 24.63
C SER A 3 -42.53 6.60 23.52
N GLN A 4 -41.22 6.38 23.69
CA GLN A 4 -40.29 6.36 22.57
C GLN A 4 -40.63 5.11 21.76
N THR A 5 -41.53 5.29 20.78
CA THR A 5 -41.74 4.30 19.75
C THR A 5 -40.39 4.06 19.08
N ASN A 6 -39.87 2.84 19.24
CA ASN A 6 -38.62 2.39 18.65
C ASN A 6 -38.83 2.31 17.13
N LYS A 7 -38.75 3.46 16.46
CA LYS A 7 -39.08 3.59 15.04
C LYS A 7 -37.97 2.90 14.26
N LYS A 8 -38.32 1.78 13.61
CA LYS A 8 -37.39 1.01 12.77
C LYS A 8 -36.79 1.95 11.71
N LEU A 9 -35.47 2.05 11.70
CA LEU A 9 -34.72 2.87 10.74
C LEU A 9 -35.03 2.44 9.30
N SER A 10 -35.10 3.41 8.38
CA SER A 10 -35.17 3.11 6.95
C SER A 10 -33.84 2.56 6.41
N LYS A 11 -33.83 2.03 5.18
CA LYS A 11 -32.61 1.46 4.58
C LYS A 11 -31.45 2.48 4.51
N PRO A 12 -31.63 3.74 4.04
CA PRO A 12 -30.55 4.73 4.03
C PRO A 12 -30.00 5.04 5.42
N GLU A 13 -30.88 5.13 6.42
CA GLU A 13 -30.49 5.36 7.82
C GLU A 13 -29.68 4.18 8.37
N GLN A 14 -30.12 2.93 8.14
CA GLN A 14 -29.36 1.74 8.54
C GLN A 14 -27.97 1.70 7.87
N CYS A 15 -27.89 2.03 6.58
CA CYS A 15 -26.61 2.11 5.87
C CYS A 15 -25.69 3.16 6.49
N PHE A 16 -26.22 4.34 6.84
CA PHE A 16 -25.45 5.39 7.53
C PHE A 16 -24.94 4.91 8.89
N GLU A 17 -25.80 4.36 9.74
CA GLU A 17 -25.40 3.84 11.06
C GLU A 17 -24.29 2.79 10.93
N LYS A 18 -24.44 1.88 9.95
CA LYS A 18 -23.46 0.82 9.72
C LYS A 18 -22.13 1.40 9.24
N PHE A 19 -22.15 2.34 8.30
CA PHE A 19 -20.94 2.98 7.78
C PHE A 19 -20.18 3.70 8.91
N TRP A 20 -20.88 4.56 9.65
CA TRP A 20 -20.27 5.33 10.73
C TRP A 20 -19.72 4.44 11.85
N THR A 21 -20.49 3.42 12.28
CA THR A 21 -20.07 2.50 13.33
C THR A 21 -18.89 1.63 12.88
N THR A 22 -18.87 1.19 11.62
CA THR A 22 -17.75 0.40 11.08
C THR A 22 -16.44 1.20 11.10
N PHE A 23 -16.47 2.47 10.72
CA PHE A 23 -15.30 3.34 10.85
C PHE A 23 -14.91 3.55 12.31
N LYS A 24 -15.86 3.85 13.20
CA LYS A 24 -15.61 4.01 14.63
C LYS A 24 -14.92 2.80 15.24
N ASP A 25 -15.37 1.61 14.90
CA ASP A 25 -14.86 0.37 15.47
C ASP A 25 -13.49 -0.02 14.90
N ASN A 26 -13.22 0.25 13.62
CA ASN A 26 -12.09 -0.37 12.92
C ASN A 26 -11.02 0.61 12.41
N TYR A 27 -11.34 1.88 12.13
CA TYR A 27 -10.34 2.81 11.60
C TYR A 27 -9.33 3.22 12.68
N ALA A 28 -8.05 2.90 12.44
CA ALA A 28 -6.98 2.99 13.44
C ALA A 28 -6.39 4.39 13.65
N PHE A 29 -6.64 5.31 12.71
CA PHE A 29 -5.77 6.48 12.58
C PHE A 29 -6.46 7.82 12.87
N PHE A 30 -7.66 7.85 13.45
CA PHE A 30 -8.38 9.12 13.70
C PHE A 30 -7.55 10.16 14.45
N LYS A 31 -6.89 9.75 15.54
CA LYS A 31 -5.98 10.63 16.31
C LYS A 31 -4.84 11.16 15.46
N LEU A 32 -4.19 10.26 14.70
CA LEU A 32 -3.10 10.60 13.80
C LEU A 32 -3.54 11.57 12.68
N LYS A 33 -4.78 11.42 12.20
CA LYS A 33 -5.37 12.31 11.20
C LYS A 33 -5.95 13.60 11.77
N GLY A 34 -6.02 13.73 13.11
CA GLY A 34 -6.67 14.87 13.77
C GLY A 34 -8.16 14.99 13.47
N VAL A 35 -8.85 13.87 13.19
CA VAL A 35 -10.27 13.86 12.83
C VAL A 35 -11.11 13.36 13.99
N ASN A 36 -12.04 14.19 14.46
CA ASN A 36 -13.07 13.78 15.42
C ASN A 36 -14.23 13.08 14.68
N TRP A 37 -14.28 11.76 14.74
CA TRP A 37 -15.30 10.97 14.05
C TRP A 37 -16.71 11.12 14.65
N ASP A 38 -16.84 11.42 15.95
CA ASP A 38 -18.16 11.68 16.55
C ASP A 38 -18.76 12.99 16.01
N SER A 39 -17.93 13.98 15.66
CA SER A 39 -18.40 15.21 15.02
C SER A 39 -19.00 14.97 13.63
N THR A 40 -18.54 13.94 12.90
CA THR A 40 -19.14 13.59 11.60
C THR A 40 -20.55 13.02 11.78
N TYR A 41 -20.80 12.24 12.84
CA TYR A 41 -22.15 11.75 13.16
C TYR A 41 -23.11 12.91 13.43
N ILE A 42 -22.73 13.83 14.32
CA ILE A 42 -23.54 14.99 14.70
C ILE A 42 -23.88 15.83 13.47
N LYS A 43 -22.91 16.02 12.57
CA LYS A 43 -23.08 16.81 11.34
C LYS A 43 -24.01 16.14 10.33
N PHE A 44 -23.79 14.86 10.02
CA PHE A 44 -24.41 14.23 8.85
C PHE A 44 -25.65 13.41 9.18
N ARG A 45 -25.73 12.78 10.37
CA ARG A 45 -26.84 11.89 10.73
C ARG A 45 -28.22 12.56 10.59
N PRO A 46 -28.45 13.82 11.04
CA PRO A 46 -29.77 14.44 10.99
C PRO A 46 -30.31 14.63 9.57
N ALA A 47 -29.44 14.70 8.56
CA ALA A 47 -29.82 14.86 7.16
C ALA A 47 -30.24 13.54 6.48
N ILE A 48 -29.93 12.39 7.09
CA ILE A 48 -30.25 11.07 6.52
C ILE A 48 -31.66 10.65 6.94
N THR A 49 -32.53 10.46 5.95
CA THR A 49 -33.93 10.09 6.15
C THR A 49 -34.35 8.99 5.17
N LYS A 50 -35.57 8.47 5.33
CA LYS A 50 -36.17 7.52 4.37
C LYS A 50 -36.26 8.02 2.91
N LYS A 51 -36.11 9.33 2.68
CA LYS A 51 -36.16 9.94 1.34
C LYS A 51 -34.77 10.11 0.71
N THR A 52 -33.69 9.90 1.48
CA THR A 52 -32.33 10.03 0.98
C THR A 52 -32.07 8.97 -0.10
N SER A 53 -31.71 9.43 -1.29
CA SER A 53 -31.33 8.57 -2.41
C SER A 53 -29.96 7.93 -2.18
N GLU A 54 -29.66 6.86 -2.92
CA GLU A 54 -28.35 6.20 -2.88
C GLU A 54 -27.21 7.17 -3.23
N LYS A 55 -27.41 8.01 -4.26
CA LYS A 55 -26.43 9.01 -4.70
C LYS A 55 -26.13 10.03 -3.61
N GLU A 56 -27.16 10.55 -2.94
CA GLU A 56 -26.97 11.50 -1.83
C GLU A 56 -26.26 10.84 -0.64
N LEU A 57 -26.58 9.58 -0.34
CA LEU A 57 -25.93 8.84 0.74
C LEU A 57 -24.44 8.60 0.45
N ILE A 58 -24.08 8.23 -0.78
CA ILE A 58 -22.68 8.07 -1.20
C ILE A 58 -21.92 9.39 -1.06
N LEU A 59 -22.49 10.50 -1.55
CA LEU A 59 -21.87 11.83 -1.43
C LEU A 59 -21.63 12.24 0.04
N VAL A 60 -22.51 11.82 0.96
CA VAL A 60 -22.29 12.01 2.40
C VAL A 60 -21.12 11.18 2.89
N PHE A 61 -21.02 9.90 2.50
CA PHE A 61 -19.90 9.04 2.88
C PHE A 61 -18.56 9.58 2.38
N GLU A 62 -18.49 10.05 1.13
CA GLU A 62 -17.30 10.71 0.56
C GLU A 62 -16.86 11.90 1.42
N GLN A 63 -17.79 12.81 1.75
CA GLN A 63 -17.52 13.97 2.59
C GLN A 63 -17.07 13.61 4.01
N MET A 64 -17.54 12.48 4.54
CA MET A 64 -17.15 12.01 5.88
C MET A 64 -15.70 11.52 5.89
N VAL A 65 -15.27 10.77 4.87
CA VAL A 65 -13.93 10.16 4.85
C VAL A 65 -12.85 11.05 4.24
N GLU A 66 -13.20 12.04 3.42
CA GLU A 66 -12.23 12.93 2.77
C GLU A 66 -11.24 13.62 3.73
N PRO A 67 -11.65 14.11 4.92
CA PRO A 67 -10.72 14.70 5.88
C PRO A 67 -9.64 13.74 6.41
N LEU A 68 -9.85 12.43 6.28
CA LEU A 68 -8.88 11.41 6.72
C LEU A 68 -7.62 11.39 5.83
N LYS A 69 -7.70 11.90 4.60
CA LYS A 69 -6.56 12.01 3.66
C LYS A 69 -5.74 10.72 3.62
N ASP A 70 -6.43 9.61 3.39
CA ASP A 70 -5.90 8.26 3.47
C ASP A 70 -6.28 7.48 2.21
N ASP A 71 -5.32 7.28 1.31
CA ASP A 71 -5.55 6.64 0.01
C ASP A 71 -5.80 5.14 0.07
N HIS A 72 -5.81 4.55 1.28
CA HIS A 72 -6.29 3.19 1.51
C HIS A 72 -7.80 3.11 1.79
N ILE A 73 -8.50 4.26 1.85
CA ILE A 73 -9.96 4.29 2.00
C ILE A 73 -10.62 4.37 0.63
N MET A 74 -11.37 3.32 0.31
CA MET A 74 -12.19 3.21 -0.91
C MET A 74 -13.65 2.95 -0.54
N ILE A 75 -14.57 3.55 -1.30
CA ILE A 75 -16.01 3.24 -1.25
C ILE A 75 -16.33 2.47 -2.53
N LEU A 76 -16.86 1.27 -2.38
CA LEU A 76 -17.17 0.38 -3.49
C LEU A 76 -18.64 -0.02 -3.52
N LYS A 77 -19.13 -0.36 -4.71
CA LYS A 77 -20.42 -1.04 -4.93
C LYS A 77 -20.16 -2.31 -5.74
N GLY A 78 -20.12 -3.46 -5.05
CA GLY A 78 -19.55 -4.67 -5.64
C GLY A 78 -18.07 -4.44 -5.93
N GLU A 79 -17.67 -4.65 -7.18
CA GLU A 79 -16.30 -4.42 -7.66
C GLU A 79 -16.07 -3.00 -8.21
N GLU A 80 -17.14 -2.20 -8.34
CA GLU A 80 -17.03 -0.82 -8.83
C GLU A 80 -16.50 0.10 -7.72
N ILE A 81 -15.34 0.72 -7.96
CA ILE A 81 -14.80 1.77 -7.09
C ILE A 81 -15.56 3.07 -7.36
N LEU A 82 -16.38 3.50 -6.40
CA LEU A 82 -17.14 4.74 -6.48
C LEU A 82 -16.29 5.94 -6.05
N TYR A 83 -15.46 5.75 -5.02
CA TYR A 83 -14.62 6.81 -4.46
C TYR A 83 -13.32 6.27 -3.87
N THR A 84 -12.25 7.06 -4.00
CA THR A 84 -10.97 6.83 -3.33
C THR A 84 -10.54 8.14 -2.68
N VAL A 85 -10.32 8.12 -1.36
CA VAL A 85 -9.80 9.29 -0.64
C VAL A 85 -8.39 9.61 -1.15
N LYS A 86 -8.03 10.88 -1.24
CA LYS A 86 -6.69 11.27 -1.70
C LYS A 86 -5.75 11.54 -0.53
N LYS A 87 -4.59 10.88 -0.54
CA LYS A 87 -3.43 11.23 0.30
C LYS A 87 -2.57 12.28 -0.42
N PRO A 88 -2.19 13.39 0.24
CA PRO A 88 -1.17 14.30 -0.27
C PRO A 88 0.15 13.58 -0.52
N SER A 89 0.78 13.84 -1.66
CA SER A 89 2.13 13.36 -1.96
C SER A 89 2.87 14.48 -2.67
N TYR A 90 3.97 14.91 -2.05
CA TYR A 90 4.93 15.85 -2.61
C TYR A 90 5.46 15.33 -3.94
N PHE A 91 5.81 14.03 -4.03
CA PHE A 91 6.28 13.46 -5.29
C PHE A 91 5.21 13.52 -6.39
N LYS A 92 3.95 13.15 -6.08
CA LYS A 92 2.84 13.23 -7.07
C LYS A 92 2.61 14.67 -7.51
N GLN A 93 2.78 15.64 -6.61
CA GLN A 93 2.60 17.07 -6.90
C GLN A 93 3.74 17.61 -7.76
N GLU A 94 4.98 17.42 -7.32
CA GLU A 94 6.20 17.92 -7.98
C GLU A 94 6.32 17.36 -9.40
N PHE A 95 6.08 16.06 -9.58
CA PHE A 95 6.25 15.39 -10.87
C PHE A 95 4.94 15.21 -11.64
N LYS A 96 3.91 15.99 -11.32
CA LYS A 96 2.63 15.94 -12.03
C LYS A 96 2.83 16.34 -13.50
N GLY A 97 2.50 15.44 -14.42
CA GLY A 97 2.64 15.68 -15.86
C GLY A 97 4.07 15.47 -16.40
N ILE A 98 5.08 15.30 -15.54
CA ILE A 98 6.48 15.11 -15.93
C ILE A 98 7.09 13.79 -15.38
N ARG A 99 6.24 12.80 -15.10
CA ARG A 99 6.67 11.52 -14.52
C ARG A 99 7.58 10.73 -15.47
N LYS A 100 7.41 10.89 -16.79
CA LYS A 100 8.25 10.22 -17.79
C LYS A 100 9.66 10.80 -17.77
N GLU A 101 9.77 12.12 -17.70
CA GLU A 101 10.99 12.92 -17.64
C GLU A 101 11.75 12.63 -16.35
N PHE A 102 11.04 12.46 -15.22
CA PHE A 102 11.63 11.98 -13.99
C PHE A 102 12.36 10.64 -14.19
N TRP A 103 11.71 9.65 -14.82
CA TRP A 103 12.34 8.35 -15.07
C TRP A 103 13.44 8.40 -16.13
N GLN A 104 13.31 9.26 -17.13
CA GLN A 104 14.40 9.54 -18.08
C GLN A 104 15.62 10.11 -17.36
N THR A 105 15.41 11.00 -16.39
CA THR A 105 16.48 11.54 -15.54
C THR A 105 17.14 10.44 -14.72
N VAL A 106 16.36 9.54 -14.09
CA VAL A 106 16.92 8.37 -13.38
C VAL A 106 17.77 7.49 -14.31
N ASN A 107 17.25 7.18 -15.51
CA ASN A 107 17.99 6.38 -16.49
C ASN A 107 19.28 7.07 -16.94
N LYS A 108 19.22 8.39 -17.19
CA LYS A 108 20.38 9.19 -17.56
C LYS A 108 21.43 9.23 -16.44
N THR A 109 21.01 9.43 -15.18
CA THR A 109 21.90 9.38 -14.03
C THR A 109 22.57 8.03 -13.89
N LEU A 110 21.85 6.92 -14.09
CA LEU A 110 22.45 5.59 -14.10
C LEU A 110 23.52 5.47 -15.20
N GLN A 111 23.19 5.86 -16.43
CA GLN A 111 24.13 5.81 -17.57
C GLN A 111 25.37 6.69 -17.34
N ASP A 112 25.21 7.88 -16.78
CA ASP A 112 26.31 8.78 -16.42
C ASP A 112 27.23 8.20 -15.35
N ASN A 113 26.74 7.23 -14.58
CA ASN A 113 27.50 6.47 -13.59
C ASN A 113 27.88 5.07 -14.09
N TYR A 114 28.02 4.92 -15.41
CA TYR A 114 28.50 3.72 -16.10
C TYR A 114 27.60 2.49 -15.93
N PHE A 115 26.35 2.67 -15.53
CA PHE A 115 25.38 1.58 -15.60
C PHE A 115 24.99 1.33 -17.05
N THR A 116 24.69 0.07 -17.37
CA THR A 116 24.13 -0.32 -18.67
C THR A 116 22.78 0.37 -18.94
N GLU A 117 22.28 0.25 -20.16
CA GLU A 117 20.89 0.62 -20.44
C GLU A 117 19.92 -0.10 -19.48
N VAL A 118 18.94 0.63 -18.96
CA VAL A 118 17.92 0.11 -18.07
C VAL A 118 16.95 -0.77 -18.86
N LYS A 119 16.86 -2.05 -18.51
CA LYS A 119 16.01 -3.02 -19.20
C LYS A 119 14.78 -3.37 -18.37
N GLY A 120 13.59 -3.31 -18.97
CA GLY A 120 12.36 -3.79 -18.37
C GLY A 120 12.31 -5.32 -18.36
N VAL A 121 11.82 -5.91 -17.26
CA VAL A 121 11.74 -7.36 -17.04
C VAL A 121 10.38 -7.71 -16.41
N GLY A 122 9.82 -8.84 -16.83
CA GLY A 122 8.53 -9.33 -16.35
C GLY A 122 7.33 -8.70 -17.05
N ALA A 123 6.13 -9.00 -16.54
CA ALA A 123 4.88 -8.50 -17.07
C ALA A 123 4.82 -6.95 -17.09
N VAL A 124 3.89 -6.43 -17.88
CA VAL A 124 3.64 -4.98 -17.99
C VAL A 124 2.31 -4.68 -17.32
N PHE A 125 2.33 -3.74 -16.38
CA PHE A 125 1.15 -3.24 -15.70
C PHE A 125 1.10 -1.72 -15.82
N ASN A 126 -0.03 -1.17 -16.29
CA ASN A 126 -0.19 0.26 -16.54
C ASN A 126 0.94 0.90 -17.37
N GLY A 127 1.44 0.15 -18.37
CA GLY A 127 2.51 0.60 -19.27
C GLY A 127 3.92 0.57 -18.67
N GLU A 128 4.12 0.02 -17.47
CA GLU A 128 5.44 -0.17 -16.85
C GLU A 128 5.71 -1.67 -16.65
N ASN A 129 6.94 -2.12 -16.92
CA ASN A 129 7.37 -3.46 -16.48
C ASN A 129 7.36 -3.55 -14.94
N LEU A 130 7.08 -4.75 -14.41
CA LEU A 130 7.13 -5.02 -12.97
C LEU A 130 8.53 -4.81 -12.38
N TYR A 131 9.56 -5.12 -13.17
CA TYR A 131 10.95 -4.90 -12.79
C TYR A 131 11.70 -4.12 -13.85
N TYR A 132 12.70 -3.36 -13.42
CA TYR A 132 13.74 -2.84 -14.31
C TYR A 132 15.10 -3.14 -13.72
N THR A 133 16.07 -3.49 -14.56
CA THR A 133 17.42 -3.79 -14.10
C THR A 133 18.48 -3.05 -14.90
N SER A 134 19.56 -2.70 -14.21
CA SER A 134 20.79 -2.21 -14.82
C SER A 134 21.97 -2.55 -13.90
N GLN A 135 23.20 -2.38 -14.39
CA GLN A 135 24.41 -2.67 -13.62
C GLN A 135 25.61 -1.91 -14.16
N ASN A 136 26.55 -1.56 -13.29
CA ASN A 136 27.92 -1.20 -13.69
C ASN A 136 28.90 -2.30 -13.23
N SER A 137 30.20 -2.01 -13.18
CA SER A 137 31.22 -2.98 -12.77
C SER A 137 31.06 -3.48 -11.32
N GLU A 138 30.51 -2.67 -10.42
CA GLU A 138 30.44 -2.95 -8.98
C GLU A 138 29.03 -3.07 -8.42
N VAL A 139 28.07 -2.32 -8.97
CA VAL A 139 26.73 -2.14 -8.39
C VAL A 139 25.66 -2.63 -9.37
N GLY A 140 24.70 -3.38 -8.84
CA GLY A 140 23.46 -3.72 -9.55
C GLY A 140 22.32 -2.78 -9.16
N TYR A 141 21.39 -2.56 -10.07
CA TYR A 141 20.17 -1.78 -9.86
C TYR A 141 18.97 -2.66 -10.17
N ILE A 142 17.99 -2.68 -9.26
CA ILE A 142 16.67 -3.28 -9.48
C ILE A 142 15.63 -2.24 -9.09
N ARG A 143 14.77 -1.85 -10.02
CA ARG A 143 13.53 -1.13 -9.70
C ARG A 143 12.39 -2.14 -9.63
N ILE A 144 11.65 -2.15 -8.53
CA ILE A 144 10.44 -2.96 -8.36
C ILE A 144 9.25 -1.98 -8.42
N THR A 145 8.34 -2.17 -9.37
CA THR A 145 7.21 -1.25 -9.56
C THR A 145 5.93 -1.71 -8.89
N ARG A 146 5.81 -3.00 -8.57
CA ARG A 146 4.67 -3.63 -7.89
C ARG A 146 5.09 -4.86 -7.10
N CYS A 147 4.26 -5.22 -6.13
CA CYS A 147 4.37 -6.45 -5.36
C CYS A 147 3.30 -7.45 -5.82
N PHE A 148 3.34 -7.85 -7.09
CA PHE A 148 2.55 -8.93 -7.69
C PHE A 148 3.19 -9.32 -9.02
N SER A 149 2.92 -10.50 -9.56
CA SER A 149 3.32 -10.88 -10.93
C SER A 149 2.16 -10.84 -11.93
N GLY A 150 0.95 -11.15 -11.48
CA GLY A 150 -0.31 -10.98 -12.19
C GLY A 150 -1.20 -9.98 -11.46
N PHE A 151 -1.92 -9.13 -12.18
CA PHE A 151 -2.78 -8.13 -11.53
C PHE A 151 -4.04 -8.76 -10.91
N GLU A 152 -4.47 -9.90 -11.45
CA GLU A 152 -5.69 -10.59 -11.04
C GLU A 152 -5.61 -11.14 -9.61
N SER A 153 -4.40 -11.37 -9.09
CA SER A 153 -4.17 -11.84 -7.72
C SER A 153 -4.52 -10.79 -6.66
N ILE A 154 -4.56 -9.51 -7.04
CA ILE A 154 -4.89 -8.39 -6.13
C ILE A 154 -6.35 -8.41 -5.69
N PHE A 155 -7.23 -9.09 -6.44
CA PHE A 155 -8.65 -9.22 -6.12
C PHE A 155 -9.07 -10.65 -5.78
N ASP A 156 -8.11 -11.57 -5.65
CA ASP A 156 -8.37 -12.99 -5.43
C ASP A 156 -7.32 -13.60 -4.52
N GLU A 157 -7.62 -13.65 -3.21
CA GLU A 157 -6.74 -14.20 -2.16
C GLU A 157 -6.29 -15.65 -2.48
N LYS A 158 -7.07 -16.42 -3.25
CA LYS A 158 -6.70 -17.79 -3.63
C LYS A 158 -5.54 -17.85 -4.60
N LYS A 159 -5.22 -16.74 -5.28
CA LYS A 159 -4.11 -16.63 -6.24
C LYS A 159 -2.86 -16.00 -5.64
N GLU A 160 -2.96 -15.38 -4.46
CA GLU A 160 -1.88 -14.62 -3.83
C GLU A 160 -0.64 -15.49 -3.57
N ASP A 161 -0.81 -16.70 -3.06
CA ASP A 161 0.30 -17.62 -2.77
C ASP A 161 1.10 -18.00 -4.02
N ASP A 162 0.41 -18.32 -5.12
CA ASP A 162 1.04 -18.73 -6.36
C ASP A 162 1.69 -17.54 -7.08
N ASP A 163 1.08 -16.36 -6.98
CA ASP A 163 1.64 -15.12 -7.50
C ASP A 163 2.89 -14.69 -6.72
N THR A 164 2.87 -14.83 -5.40
CA THR A 164 4.04 -14.61 -4.53
C THR A 164 5.20 -15.54 -4.90
N LYS A 165 4.94 -16.83 -5.12
CA LYS A 165 5.96 -17.78 -5.59
C LYS A 165 6.54 -17.36 -6.94
N LEU A 166 5.71 -16.88 -7.86
CA LEU A 166 6.15 -16.40 -9.17
C LEU A 166 7.03 -15.14 -9.03
N MET A 167 6.62 -14.17 -8.20
CA MET A 167 7.40 -12.97 -7.90
C MET A 167 8.78 -13.35 -7.34
N LEU A 168 8.80 -14.26 -6.38
CA LEU A 168 10.01 -14.74 -5.74
C LEU A 168 10.96 -15.40 -6.75
N LYS A 169 10.45 -16.18 -7.70
CA LYS A 169 11.23 -16.79 -8.79
C LYS A 169 11.76 -15.76 -9.80
N GLN A 170 10.99 -14.72 -10.08
CA GLN A 170 11.46 -13.61 -10.93
C GLN A 170 12.59 -12.84 -10.23
N LEU A 171 12.45 -12.56 -8.94
CA LEU A 171 13.52 -11.95 -8.16
C LEU A 171 14.75 -12.86 -8.07
N ASP A 172 14.59 -14.18 -7.91
CA ASP A 172 15.72 -15.13 -7.95
C ASP A 172 16.56 -14.94 -9.23
N SER A 173 15.90 -14.80 -10.38
CA SER A 173 16.58 -14.60 -11.67
C SER A 173 17.37 -13.29 -11.71
N LEU A 174 16.81 -12.21 -11.15
CA LEU A 174 17.49 -10.91 -11.06
C LEU A 174 18.67 -10.95 -10.08
N LEU A 175 18.53 -11.64 -8.95
CA LEU A 175 19.61 -11.79 -7.96
C LEU A 175 20.75 -12.67 -8.49
N VAL A 176 20.45 -13.71 -9.27
CA VAL A 176 21.48 -14.51 -9.98
C VAL A 176 22.24 -13.64 -10.97
N LEU A 177 21.53 -12.85 -11.80
CA LEU A 177 22.11 -11.93 -12.78
C LEU A 177 23.10 -10.95 -12.13
N LEU A 178 22.78 -10.47 -10.92
CA LEU A 178 23.56 -9.46 -10.21
C LEU A 178 24.43 -10.03 -9.07
N SER A 179 24.58 -11.36 -9.00
CA SER A 179 25.25 -12.07 -7.89
C SER A 179 26.73 -11.65 -7.70
N THR A 180 27.41 -11.31 -8.79
CA THR A 180 28.83 -10.88 -8.78
C THR A 180 29.01 -9.45 -8.27
N LYS A 181 27.95 -8.63 -8.24
CA LYS A 181 28.02 -7.23 -7.80
C LYS A 181 28.35 -7.13 -6.31
N LYS A 182 29.06 -6.07 -5.94
CA LYS A 182 29.45 -5.74 -4.57
C LYS A 182 28.29 -5.14 -3.77
N ALA A 183 27.39 -4.41 -4.44
CA ALA A 183 26.19 -3.85 -3.84
C ALA A 183 24.97 -3.88 -4.78
N LEU A 184 23.77 -3.77 -4.23
CA LEU A 184 22.53 -3.53 -4.95
C LEU A 184 21.86 -2.23 -4.52
N ILE A 185 21.30 -1.51 -5.49
CA ILE A 185 20.30 -0.46 -5.28
C ILE A 185 18.94 -1.06 -5.60
N ILE A 186 18.04 -1.08 -4.61
CA ILE A 186 16.65 -1.52 -4.77
C ILE A 186 15.74 -0.29 -4.75
N ASP A 187 15.19 0.06 -5.91
CA ASP A 187 14.36 1.25 -6.09
C ASP A 187 12.88 0.89 -6.06
N ILE A 188 12.19 1.29 -4.99
CA ILE A 188 10.74 1.07 -4.79
C ILE A 188 9.96 2.39 -4.78
N ARG A 189 10.54 3.48 -5.32
CA ARG A 189 9.87 4.80 -5.44
C ARG A 189 8.65 4.77 -6.38
N ALA A 190 8.57 3.76 -7.25
CA ALA A 190 7.42 3.51 -8.13
C ALA A 190 6.34 2.62 -7.48
N ASN A 191 6.68 1.96 -6.37
CA ASN A 191 5.98 0.78 -5.89
C ASN A 191 4.78 1.13 -4.99
N GLY A 192 3.59 0.89 -5.53
CA GLY A 192 2.33 1.10 -4.80
C GLY A 192 1.87 -0.11 -3.98
N GLY A 193 2.68 -1.16 -3.89
CA GLY A 193 2.38 -2.38 -3.13
C GLY A 193 1.74 -3.49 -3.95
N GLY A 194 0.92 -4.29 -3.27
CA GLY A 194 0.41 -5.59 -3.70
C GLY A 194 0.44 -6.55 -2.51
N HIS A 195 1.11 -7.68 -2.63
CA HIS A 195 1.38 -8.67 -1.58
C HIS A 195 2.83 -9.17 -1.64
N GLY A 196 3.30 -9.94 -0.66
CA GLY A 196 4.61 -10.58 -0.76
C GLY A 196 5.81 -9.68 -0.41
N GLY A 197 5.57 -8.52 0.20
CA GLY A 197 6.62 -7.54 0.52
C GLY A 197 7.68 -8.07 1.50
N ILE A 198 7.23 -8.77 2.54
CA ILE A 198 8.09 -9.38 3.56
C ILE A 198 8.89 -10.53 2.94
N GLU A 199 8.28 -11.30 2.05
CA GLU A 199 8.86 -12.41 1.32
C GLU A 199 9.95 -11.92 0.35
N LEU A 200 9.75 -10.78 -0.32
CA LEU A 200 10.79 -10.13 -1.09
C LEU A 200 11.94 -9.65 -0.17
N ALA A 201 11.64 -9.06 0.99
CA ALA A 201 12.64 -8.58 1.94
C ALA A 201 13.49 -9.72 2.50
N SER A 202 12.90 -10.90 2.72
CA SER A 202 13.59 -12.07 3.28
C SER A 202 14.80 -12.55 2.46
N ARG A 203 14.90 -12.12 1.19
CA ARG A 203 16.05 -12.37 0.30
C ARG A 203 17.33 -11.68 0.73
N PHE A 204 17.19 -10.63 1.55
CA PHE A 204 18.28 -9.78 2.02
C PHE A 204 18.57 -9.99 3.51
N ALA A 205 17.76 -10.78 4.22
CA ALA A 205 17.96 -11.12 5.62
C ALA A 205 19.04 -12.20 5.79
N ARG A 206 19.91 -12.03 6.78
CA ARG A 206 20.95 -13.01 7.15
C ARG A 206 20.45 -14.02 8.17
N GLU A 207 19.63 -13.56 9.10
CA GLU A 207 19.11 -14.30 10.23
C GLU A 207 17.76 -13.74 10.65
N LYS A 208 17.14 -14.36 11.66
CA LYS A 208 15.89 -13.88 12.24
C LYS A 208 16.14 -12.60 13.03
N VAL A 209 15.50 -11.50 12.62
CA VAL A 209 15.64 -10.19 13.28
C VAL A 209 14.27 -9.59 13.54
N LEU A 210 14.08 -9.02 14.74
CA LEU A 210 12.91 -8.19 15.06
C LEU A 210 13.00 -6.87 14.29
N THR A 211 11.99 -6.56 13.49
CA THR A 211 12.03 -5.37 12.60
C THR A 211 11.07 -4.28 13.06
N HIS A 212 9.84 -4.66 13.40
CA HIS A 212 8.80 -3.71 13.80
C HIS A 212 7.73 -4.40 14.65
N TYR A 213 6.76 -3.62 15.10
CA TYR A 213 5.61 -4.11 15.84
C TYR A 213 4.32 -3.76 15.10
N LYS A 214 3.32 -4.63 15.20
CA LYS A 214 1.95 -4.37 14.76
C LYS A 214 1.01 -4.42 15.96
N ALA A 215 -0.08 -3.68 15.89
CA ALA A 215 -1.16 -3.79 16.86
C ALA A 215 -2.50 -3.61 16.15
N ILE A 216 -3.50 -4.32 16.65
CA ILE A 216 -4.86 -4.31 16.09
C ILE A 216 -5.69 -3.37 16.93
N LYS A 217 -6.47 -2.49 16.28
CA LYS A 217 -7.41 -1.63 16.98
C LYS A 217 -8.52 -2.47 17.61
N LEU A 218 -8.79 -2.22 18.89
CA LEU A 218 -9.90 -2.84 19.60
C LEU A 218 -11.17 -2.01 19.44
N LYS A 219 -12.31 -2.70 19.33
CA LYS A 219 -13.63 -2.07 19.27
C LYS A 219 -13.97 -1.39 20.59
N GLY A 220 -14.79 -0.34 20.53
CA GLY A 220 -15.33 0.34 21.72
C GLY A 220 -14.74 1.72 22.04
N ASN A 221 -13.51 2.03 21.60
CA ASN A 221 -13.00 3.41 21.62
C ASN A 221 -11.97 3.66 20.49
N TYR A 222 -11.51 4.91 20.37
CA TYR A 222 -10.68 5.35 19.25
C TYR A 222 -9.17 5.07 19.41
N GLU A 223 -8.69 4.80 20.63
CA GLU A 223 -7.25 4.78 20.93
C GLU A 223 -6.77 3.52 21.66
N THR A 224 -7.61 2.49 21.74
CA THR A 224 -7.23 1.21 22.35
C THR A 224 -6.84 0.21 21.28
N PHE A 225 -5.68 -0.40 21.49
CA PHE A 225 -5.09 -1.40 20.61
C PHE A 225 -4.74 -2.64 21.42
N THR A 226 -4.53 -3.76 20.74
CA THR A 226 -3.87 -4.93 21.34
C THR A 226 -2.46 -4.56 21.82
N PRO A 227 -1.84 -5.39 22.70
CA PRO A 227 -0.41 -5.32 22.91
C PRO A 227 0.36 -5.34 21.58
N LEU A 228 1.52 -4.67 21.55
CA LEU A 228 2.40 -4.66 20.38
C LEU A 228 2.88 -6.09 20.09
N GLU A 229 2.54 -6.59 18.91
CA GLU A 229 2.96 -7.90 18.41
C GLU A 229 4.27 -7.76 17.61
N PRO A 230 5.35 -8.44 18.01
CA PRO A 230 6.63 -8.35 17.33
C PRO A 230 6.58 -9.04 15.96
N ASN A 231 7.05 -8.35 14.93
CA ASN A 231 7.20 -8.89 13.57
C ASN A 231 8.69 -9.12 13.28
N TYR A 232 8.98 -10.30 12.75
CA TYR A 232 10.35 -10.72 12.44
C TYR A 232 10.52 -10.85 10.94
N ILE A 233 11.69 -10.49 10.44
CA ILE A 233 12.16 -10.97 9.15
C ILE A 233 12.97 -12.24 9.39
N GLU A 234 12.75 -13.26 8.56
CA GLU A 234 13.52 -14.50 8.57
C GLU A 234 14.07 -14.76 7.16
N PRO A 235 15.29 -15.29 7.00
CA PRO A 235 15.82 -15.63 5.68
C PRO A 235 14.98 -16.73 5.03
N ASN A 236 14.63 -16.55 3.75
CA ASN A 236 14.00 -17.64 2.99
C ASN A 236 15.04 -18.56 2.30
N ASN A 237 14.55 -19.65 1.71
CA ASN A 237 15.39 -20.72 1.15
C ASN A 237 15.84 -20.50 -0.30
N GLY A 238 15.42 -19.44 -0.99
CA GLY A 238 15.83 -19.25 -2.39
C GLY A 238 17.12 -18.45 -2.54
N VAL A 239 17.35 -17.83 -3.71
CA VAL A 239 18.54 -17.02 -3.96
C VAL A 239 18.53 -15.81 -3.03
N ARG A 240 19.62 -15.62 -2.29
CA ARG A 240 19.80 -14.52 -1.35
C ARG A 240 20.91 -13.59 -1.79
N TYR A 241 20.76 -12.30 -1.50
CA TYR A 241 21.81 -11.31 -1.68
C TYR A 241 22.18 -10.69 -0.34
N LEU A 242 23.30 -11.12 0.21
CA LEU A 242 23.72 -10.76 1.57
C LEU A 242 24.81 -9.68 1.61
N LYS A 243 25.19 -9.11 0.46
CA LYS A 243 26.13 -7.99 0.39
C LYS A 243 25.37 -6.67 0.61
N THR A 244 26.02 -5.52 0.42
CA THR A 244 25.43 -4.20 0.68
C THR A 244 24.19 -3.95 -0.17
N VAL A 245 23.11 -3.50 0.47
CA VAL A 245 21.85 -3.10 -0.18
C VAL A 245 21.50 -1.68 0.22
N THR A 246 21.10 -0.86 -0.76
CA THR A 246 20.54 0.48 -0.54
C THR A 246 19.13 0.52 -1.11
N ILE A 247 18.17 0.97 -0.31
CA ILE A 247 16.75 1.03 -0.70
C ILE A 247 16.38 2.48 -1.00
N LEU A 248 15.77 2.75 -2.16
CA LEU A 248 15.23 4.06 -2.50
C LEU A 248 13.71 4.06 -2.32
N THR A 249 13.22 4.95 -1.48
CA THR A 249 11.79 5.15 -1.18
C THR A 249 11.39 6.61 -1.41
N ASN A 250 10.08 6.85 -1.49
CA ASN A 250 9.48 8.19 -1.45
C ASN A 250 8.07 8.09 -0.84
N ASP A 251 7.36 9.22 -0.78
CA ASP A 251 6.00 9.27 -0.24
C ASP A 251 4.91 8.60 -1.13
N LYS A 252 5.31 7.98 -2.25
CA LYS A 252 4.47 7.09 -3.06
C LYS A 252 4.69 5.61 -2.78
N THR A 253 5.80 5.24 -2.15
CA THR A 253 6.01 3.86 -1.69
C THR A 253 4.91 3.52 -0.69
N ALA A 254 4.12 2.48 -0.97
CA ALA A 254 2.90 2.19 -0.22
C ALA A 254 2.64 0.69 -0.04
N SER A 255 1.87 0.33 1.00
CA SER A 255 1.34 -1.03 1.24
C SER A 255 2.48 -2.06 1.34
N SER A 256 2.45 -3.20 0.64
CA SER A 256 3.51 -4.21 0.75
C SER A 256 4.91 -3.72 0.37
N ALA A 257 5.03 -2.57 -0.32
CA ALA A 257 6.33 -1.95 -0.51
C ALA A 257 6.86 -1.28 0.78
N GLU A 258 5.98 -0.79 1.64
CA GLU A 258 6.32 -0.32 2.99
C GLU A 258 6.67 -1.50 3.90
N ASP A 259 5.96 -2.63 3.80
CA ASP A 259 6.33 -3.87 4.51
C ASP A 259 7.75 -4.34 4.09
N PHE A 260 8.06 -4.31 2.79
CA PHE A 260 9.42 -4.60 2.30
C PHE A 260 10.47 -3.68 2.93
N ALA A 261 10.21 -2.37 2.96
CA ALA A 261 11.16 -1.38 3.45
C ALA A 261 11.39 -1.50 4.96
N ILE A 262 10.33 -1.62 5.75
CA ILE A 262 10.42 -1.71 7.22
C ILE A 262 11.03 -3.04 7.67
N SER A 263 10.88 -4.12 6.90
CA SER A 263 11.53 -5.40 7.18
C SER A 263 13.06 -5.39 6.99
N LEU A 264 13.63 -4.34 6.38
CA LEU A 264 15.06 -4.21 6.11
C LEU A 264 15.72 -3.02 6.82
N TYR A 265 15.00 -2.40 7.75
CA TYR A 265 15.48 -1.29 8.56
C TYR A 265 16.16 -1.78 9.85
#